data_AF-A0A923VL21-F1
#
_entry.id   AF-A0A923VL21-F1
#
_cell.length_a   1.000
_cell.length_b   1.000
_cell.length_c   1.000
_cell.angle_alpha   90.00
_cell.angle_beta   90.00
_cell.angle_gamma   90.00
#
_symmetry.space_group_name_H-M   'P 1'
#
loop_
_entity.id
_entity.type
_entity.pdbx_description
1 polymer ?
#
loop_
_entity_poly.entity_id
_entity_poly.type
_entity_poly.pdbx_seq_one_letter_code
_entity_poly.pdbx_strand_id
1 'polypeptide(L)'
;MLHLKRMFTELTTLPSLRMALRLRGVNKLKGTIIYSDGGGQYCSSDFINETGMMLNSMAKCVYESIHAERLNGTIKNQYLKYYKPRDFEELTQHLKKAVNMYNIERPHSTLNNLSPV
;
A
#
# COMPACT_ATOMS: atom_id res chain seq x y z
N MET A 1 -22.41 1.18 -16.81
CA MET A 1 -22.01 -0.14 -16.25
C MET A 1 -20.49 -0.11 -16.09
N LEU A 2 -19.98 0.23 -14.91
CA LEU A 2 -18.54 0.30 -14.64
C LEU A 2 -17.95 -1.10 -14.89
N HIS A 3 -17.18 -1.25 -15.96
CA HIS A 3 -16.35 -2.44 -16.16
C HIS A 3 -15.48 -2.59 -14.91
N LEU A 4 -15.75 -3.63 -14.11
CA LEU A 4 -14.82 -4.11 -13.10
C LEU A 4 -13.54 -4.49 -13.87
N LYS A 5 -12.58 -3.55 -13.96
CA LYS A 5 -11.21 -3.89 -14.33
C LYS A 5 -10.79 -4.96 -13.34
N ARG A 6 -10.58 -6.18 -13.82
CA ARG A 6 -10.01 -7.26 -13.02
C ARG A 6 -8.70 -6.72 -12.42
N MET A 7 -8.64 -6.68 -11.10
CA MET A 7 -7.45 -6.23 -10.36
C MET A 7 -6.45 -7.36 -10.32
N PHE A 8 -5.71 -7.52 -11.41
CA PHE A 8 -4.63 -8.52 -11.46
C PHE A 8 -3.46 -8.10 -10.55
N THR A 9 -2.67 -9.09 -10.14
CA THR A 9 -1.51 -8.89 -9.26
C THR A 9 -0.51 -7.92 -9.90
N GLU A 10 -0.30 -8.08 -11.20
CA GLU A 10 0.63 -7.27 -12.01
C GLU A 10 0.23 -5.79 -12.08
N LEU A 11 -1.07 -5.48 -11.89
CA LEU A 11 -1.60 -4.13 -11.94
C LEU A 11 -1.73 -3.47 -10.56
N THR A 12 -1.56 -4.24 -9.48
CA THR A 12 -1.88 -3.77 -8.12
C THR A 12 -0.73 -4.03 -7.14
N THR A 13 -0.56 -5.29 -6.75
CA THR A 13 0.29 -5.70 -5.63
C THR A 13 1.76 -5.67 -6.01
N LEU A 14 2.12 -6.16 -7.20
CA LEU A 14 3.51 -6.14 -7.66
C LEU A 14 4.06 -4.72 -7.84
N PRO A 15 3.36 -3.78 -8.50
CA PRO A 15 3.80 -2.38 -8.54
C PRO A 15 4.00 -1.77 -7.15
N SER A 16 3.06 -2.04 -6.23
CA SER A 16 3.13 -1.53 -4.86
C SER A 16 4.33 -2.08 -4.09
N LEU A 17 4.60 -3.39 -4.20
CA LEU A 17 5.78 -4.03 -3.62
C LEU A 17 7.06 -3.43 -4.18
N ARG A 18 7.17 -3.29 -5.51
CA ARG A 18 8.34 -2.71 -6.18
C ARG A 18 8.60 -1.26 -5.75
N MET A 19 7.54 -0.48 -5.51
CA MET A 19 7.67 0.86 -4.94
C MET A 19 8.30 0.83 -3.54
N ALA A 20 7.85 -0.08 -2.67
CA ALA A 20 8.41 -0.24 -1.33
C ALA A 20 9.88 -0.70 -1.38
N LEU A 21 10.21 -1.67 -2.24
CA LEU A 21 11.58 -2.15 -2.46
C LEU A 21 12.52 -1.03 -2.92
N ARG A 22 12.07 -0.21 -3.87
CA ARG A 22 12.84 0.95 -4.34
C ARG A 22 13.05 1.98 -3.24
N LEU A 23 11.99 2.28 -2.47
CA LEU A 23 12.02 3.32 -1.46
C LEU A 23 12.90 2.95 -0.26
N ARG A 24 12.85 1.69 0.20
CA ARG A 24 13.58 1.24 1.39
C ARG A 24 14.93 0.60 1.08
N GLY A 25 15.12 0.13 -0.15
CA GLY A 25 16.28 -0.62 -0.59
C GLY A 25 16.10 -2.12 -0.37
N VAL A 26 16.29 -2.89 -1.44
CA VAL A 26 16.12 -4.36 -1.51
C VAL A 26 16.84 -5.08 -0.35
N ASN A 27 18.10 -4.74 -0.12
CA ASN A 27 18.92 -5.40 0.92
C ASN A 27 18.39 -5.18 2.33
N LYS A 28 17.77 -4.02 2.62
CA LYS A 28 17.21 -3.73 3.95
C LYS A 28 15.92 -4.51 4.23
N LEU A 29 15.27 -5.02 3.19
CA LEU A 29 14.01 -5.75 3.29
C LEU A 29 14.20 -7.27 3.23
N LYS A 30 15.42 -7.76 2.99
CA LYS A 30 15.72 -9.19 3.03
C LYS A 30 15.43 -9.79 4.41
N GLY A 31 14.72 -10.90 4.45
CA GLY A 31 14.32 -11.60 5.67
C GLY A 31 13.17 -10.95 6.45
N THR A 32 12.64 -9.82 5.99
CA THR A 32 11.46 -9.19 6.61
C THR A 32 10.19 -9.97 6.28
N ILE A 33 9.14 -9.75 7.09
CA ILE A 33 7.83 -10.38 6.89
C ILE A 33 6.96 -9.48 6.03
N ILE A 34 6.41 -10.02 4.94
CA ILE A 34 5.26 -9.43 4.26
C ILE A 34 4.01 -10.05 4.85
N TYR A 35 3.21 -9.19 5.49
CA TYR A 35 1.92 -9.55 6.05
C TYR A 35 0.79 -9.14 5.12
N SER A 36 -0.04 -10.10 4.69
CA SER A 36 -1.19 -9.88 3.81
C SER A 36 -2.50 -10.33 4.45
N ASP A 37 -3.64 -10.03 3.80
CA ASP A 37 -4.97 -10.53 4.21
C ASP A 37 -5.32 -11.91 3.61
N GLY A 38 -4.38 -12.54 2.88
CA GLY A 38 -4.60 -13.82 2.21
C GLY A 38 -5.36 -13.73 0.88
N GLY A 39 -5.60 -12.53 0.32
CA GLY A 39 -6.16 -12.38 -1.03
C GLY A 39 -5.36 -13.11 -2.12
N GLY A 40 -6.04 -13.62 -3.15
CA GLY A 40 -5.42 -14.46 -4.19
C GLY A 40 -4.24 -13.82 -4.92
N GLN A 41 -4.17 -12.49 -4.98
CA GLN A 41 -3.03 -11.76 -5.54
C GLN A 41 -1.71 -12.06 -4.80
N TYR A 42 -1.77 -12.27 -3.49
CA TYR A 42 -0.59 -12.60 -2.67
C TYR A 42 -0.15 -14.07 -2.79
N CYS A 43 -0.97 -14.92 -3.42
CA CYS A 43 -0.66 -16.32 -3.68
C CYS A 43 -0.24 -16.56 -5.14
N SER A 44 -0.19 -15.51 -5.96
CA SER A 44 0.23 -15.64 -7.36
C SER A 44 1.72 -15.97 -7.47
N SER A 45 2.07 -16.77 -8.49
CA SER A 45 3.47 -17.15 -8.74
C SER A 45 4.38 -15.93 -8.90
N ASP A 46 3.91 -14.89 -9.59
CA ASP A 46 4.69 -13.66 -9.79
C ASP A 46 4.98 -12.94 -8.46
N PHE A 47 3.99 -12.85 -7.57
CA PHE A 47 4.19 -12.26 -6.25
C PHE A 47 5.14 -13.08 -5.37
N ILE A 48 4.97 -14.40 -5.35
CA ILE A 48 5.84 -15.30 -4.58
C ILE A 48 7.29 -15.21 -5.07
N ASN A 49 7.50 -15.15 -6.39
CA ASN A 49 8.82 -15.00 -6.98
C ASN A 49 9.47 -13.65 -6.62
N GLU A 50 8.73 -12.54 -6.72
CA GLU A 50 9.25 -11.21 -6.37
C GLU A 50 9.58 -11.09 -4.87
N THR A 51 8.85 -11.82 -4.02
CA THR A 51 9.02 -11.83 -2.56
C THR A 51 9.97 -12.92 -2.06
N GLY A 52 10.68 -13.65 -2.94
CA GLY A 52 11.51 -14.80 -2.55
C GLY A 52 12.64 -14.52 -1.55
N MET A 53 12.97 -13.24 -1.31
CA MET A 53 13.93 -12.83 -0.27
C MET A 53 13.27 -12.43 1.07
N MET A 54 11.94 -12.52 1.17
CA MET A 54 11.10 -12.11 2.29
C MET A 54 10.29 -13.32 2.79
N LEU A 55 9.66 -13.19 3.95
CA LEU A 55 8.80 -14.21 4.54
C LEU A 55 7.33 -13.81 4.38
N ASN A 56 6.57 -14.56 3.59
CA ASN A 56 5.15 -14.29 3.39
C ASN A 56 4.31 -14.87 4.54
N SER A 57 3.44 -14.05 5.12
CA SER A 57 2.46 -14.41 6.14
C SER A 57 1.11 -13.78 5.83
N MET A 58 0.03 -14.38 6.34
CA MET A 58 -1.34 -13.90 6.10
C MET A 58 -2.14 -13.78 7.39
N ALA A 59 -3.16 -12.93 7.34
CA ALA A 59 -4.12 -12.77 8.42
C ALA A 59 -5.02 -13.99 8.60
N LYS A 60 -5.23 -14.36 9.86
CA LYS A 60 -6.18 -15.37 10.33
C LYS A 60 -7.49 -14.73 10.79
N CYS A 61 -7.48 -13.45 11.13
CA CYS A 61 -8.69 -12.71 11.47
C CYS A 61 -8.64 -11.24 11.06
N VAL A 62 -9.82 -10.61 10.96
CA VAL A 62 -9.97 -9.22 10.49
C VAL A 62 -9.18 -8.21 11.33
N TYR A 63 -9.00 -8.50 12.63
CA TYR A 63 -8.32 -7.62 13.57
C TYR A 63 -6.82 -7.46 13.29
N GLU A 64 -6.21 -8.36 12.52
CA GLU A 64 -4.78 -8.26 12.23
C GLU A 64 -4.47 -7.29 11.08
N SER A 65 -5.48 -6.94 10.27
CA SER A 65 -5.34 -5.98 9.16
C SER A 65 -5.66 -4.52 9.56
N ILE A 66 -5.94 -4.26 10.85
CA ILE A 66 -6.41 -2.95 11.33
C ILE A 66 -5.45 -1.79 11.02
N HIS A 67 -4.15 -2.06 11.00
CA HIS A 67 -3.15 -1.02 10.71
C HIS A 67 -3.21 -0.57 9.25
N ALA A 68 -3.34 -1.53 8.33
CA ALA A 68 -3.51 -1.26 6.90
C ALA A 68 -4.83 -0.53 6.64
N GLU A 69 -5.93 -0.98 7.27
CA GLU A 69 -7.24 -0.34 7.15
C GLU A 69 -7.25 1.09 7.70
N ARG A 70 -6.56 1.33 8.83
CA ARG A 70 -6.42 2.68 9.38
C ARG A 70 -5.65 3.61 8.45
N LEU A 71 -4.59 3.12 7.81
CA LEU A 71 -3.84 3.89 6.81
C LEU A 71 -4.72 4.22 5.59
N ASN A 72 -5.41 3.22 5.04
CA ASN A 72 -6.33 3.40 3.92
C ASN A 72 -7.45 4.39 4.25
N GLY A 73 -8.04 4.26 5.44
CA GLY A 73 -9.03 5.18 5.97
C GLY A 73 -8.50 6.60 6.15
N THR A 74 -7.23 6.76 6.53
CA THR A 74 -6.57 8.06 6.63
C THR A 74 -6.46 8.72 5.25
N ILE A 75 -5.90 8.03 4.26
CA ILE A 75 -5.79 8.55 2.88
C ILE A 75 -7.17 8.91 2.32
N LYS A 76 -8.14 8.01 2.46
CA LYS A 76 -9.50 8.20 1.94
C LYS A 76 -10.21 9.36 2.61
N ASN A 77 -10.30 9.36 3.94
CA ASN A 77 -11.20 10.25 4.67
C ASN A 77 -10.56 11.59 5.04
N GLN A 78 -9.23 11.67 5.12
CA GLN A 78 -8.53 12.91 5.51
C GLN A 78 -7.92 13.66 4.34
N TYR A 79 -7.69 13.00 3.19
CA TYR A 79 -7.15 13.66 1.99
C TYR A 79 -8.15 13.62 0.84
N LEU A 80 -8.42 12.43 0.29
CA LEU A 80 -9.18 12.29 -0.94
C LEU A 80 -10.61 12.84 -0.84
N LYS A 81 -11.28 12.62 0.31
CA LYS A 81 -12.61 13.17 0.60
C LYS A 81 -12.68 14.69 0.41
N TYR A 82 -11.61 15.41 0.74
CA TYR A 82 -11.55 16.87 0.64
C TYR A 82 -11.03 17.34 -0.71
N TYR A 83 -10.23 16.54 -1.40
CA TYR A 83 -9.78 16.84 -2.77
C TYR A 83 -10.90 16.71 -3.81
N LYS A 84 -11.97 15.95 -3.50
CA LYS A 84 -13.19 15.84 -4.34
C LYS A 84 -12.89 15.59 -5.83
N PRO A 85 -12.14 14.53 -6.17
CA PRO A 85 -11.87 14.20 -7.58
C PRO A 85 -13.18 13.95 -8.33
N ARG A 86 -13.26 14.46 -9.56
CA ARG A 86 -14.46 14.40 -10.42
C ARG A 86 -14.50 13.15 -11.29
N ASP A 87 -13.34 12.60 -11.58
CA ASP A 87 -13.17 11.39 -12.39
C ASP A 87 -11.99 10.53 -11.91
N PHE A 88 -11.74 9.43 -12.62
CA PHE A 88 -10.68 8.48 -12.26
C PHE A 88 -9.27 9.06 -12.48
N GLU A 89 -9.10 9.95 -13.46
CA GLU A 89 -7.81 10.55 -13.75
C GLU A 89 -7.43 11.52 -12.62
N GLU A 90 -8.35 12.41 -12.24
CA GLU A 90 -8.19 13.28 -11.09
C GLU A 90 -8.00 12.48 -9.80
N LEU A 91 -8.76 11.40 -9.59
CA LEU A 91 -8.57 10.53 -8.43
C LEU A 91 -7.13 9.98 -8.38
N THR A 92 -6.58 9.57 -9.52
CA THR A 92 -5.21 9.06 -9.59
C THR A 92 -4.18 10.14 -9.26
N GLN A 93 -4.36 11.37 -9.78
CA GLN A 93 -3.50 12.50 -9.48
C GLN A 93 -3.58 12.91 -8.00
N HIS A 94 -4.79 13.02 -7.47
CA HIS A 94 -5.06 13.33 -6.07
C HIS A 94 -4.56 12.25 -5.11
N LEU A 95 -4.63 10.98 -5.49
CA LEU A 95 -4.05 9.89 -4.70
C LEU A 95 -2.54 10.00 -4.62
N LYS A 96 -1.84 10.28 -5.74
CA LYS A 96 -0.39 10.53 -5.72
C LYS A 96 -0.04 11.68 -4.79
N LYS A 97 -0.78 12.78 -4.86
CA LYS A 97 -0.62 13.93 -3.95
C LYS A 97 -0.84 13.53 -2.49
N ALA A 98 -1.93 12.81 -2.19
CA ALA A 98 -2.25 12.39 -0.83
C ALA A 98 -1.17 11.47 -0.22
N VAL A 99 -0.68 10.51 -1.00
CA VAL A 99 0.42 9.62 -0.58
C VAL A 99 1.70 10.41 -0.32
N ASN A 100 2.04 11.38 -1.18
CA ASN A 100 3.20 12.25 -0.96
C ASN A 100 3.06 13.08 0.31
N MET A 101 1.91 13.74 0.51
CA MET A 101 1.64 14.53 1.71
C MET A 101 1.69 13.67 2.98
N TYR A 102 1.21 12.44 2.93
CA TYR A 102 1.30 11.52 4.07
C TYR A 102 2.75 11.12 4.36
N ASN A 103 3.52 10.76 3.33
CA ASN A 103 4.86 10.22 3.50
C ASN A 103 5.92 11.27 3.83
N ILE A 104 5.77 12.51 3.35
CA ILE A 104 6.83 13.53 3.43
C ILE A 104 6.47 14.66 4.40
N GLU A 105 5.20 15.04 4.49
CA GLU A 105 4.78 16.25 5.22
C GLU A 105 4.09 15.95 6.56
N ARG A 106 3.45 14.79 6.70
CA ARG A 106 2.64 14.50 7.89
C ARG A 106 3.54 14.11 9.06
N PRO A 107 3.54 14.86 10.19
CA PRO A 107 4.31 14.47 11.36
C PRO A 107 3.64 13.32 12.11
N HIS A 108 4.45 12.39 12.61
CA HIS A 108 4.01 11.29 13.46
C HIS A 108 4.69 11.38 14.83
N SER A 109 3.89 11.42 15.91
CA SER A 109 4.42 11.52 17.28
C SER A 109 5.32 10.34 17.65
N THR A 110 5.02 9.13 17.18
CA THR A 110 5.85 7.93 17.37
C THR A 110 7.18 7.98 16.63
N LEU A 111 7.33 8.92 15.69
CA LEU A 111 8.56 9.17 14.94
C LEU A 111 9.20 10.50 15.37
N ASN A 112 9.00 10.94 16.61
CA ASN A 112 9.50 12.24 17.11
C ASN A 112 9.04 13.44 16.24
N ASN A 113 7.79 13.40 15.79
CA ASN A 113 7.18 14.36 14.86
C ASN A 113 7.84 14.43 13.47
N LEU A 114 8.61 13.41 13.09
CA LEU A 114 9.07 13.22 11.71
C LEU A 114 7.98 12.56 10.86
N SER A 115 8.12 12.68 9.54
CA SER A 115 7.28 12.01 8.56
C SER A 115 7.78 10.57 8.28
N PRO A 116 6.95 9.70 7.68
CA PRO A 116 7.27 8.28 7.47
C PRO A 116 8.46 7.95 6.54
N VAL A 117 8.92 8.92 5.74
CA VAL A 117 10.01 8.74 4.76
C VAL A 117 11.04 9.85 4.97
#